data_AF-A0A1Y1UNL2-F1
#
_entry.id   AF-A0A1Y1UNL2-F1
#
_cell.length_a   1.000
_cell.length_b   1.000
_cell.length_c   1.000
_cell.angle_alpha   90.00
_cell.angle_beta   90.00
_cell.angle_gamma   90.00
#
_symmetry.space_group_name_H-M   'P 1'
#
loop_
_entity.id
_entity.type
_entity.pdbx_description
1 polymer ?
#
loop_
_entity_poly.entity_id
_entity_poly.type
_entity_poly.pdbx_seq_one_letter_code
_entity_poly.pdbx_strand_id
1 'polypeptide(L)'
;MTFFDSALAPFTMKGFYLLTWGTSLGANVWNSVALLRSYKTLPRQIFGTLQARLTPLYFSFQTLTTSTLLLTHLWFHPGLISSPRVPPHWTSCEEGHQGLFIVGSLTANLINWIIVGPWTTSVMFERHRLERLEGKEYDAENPSEAMTRVNKRFSTLHGISSALDFTATACIVGLGLFISM
;
A
#
# COMPACT_ATOMS: atom_id res chain seq x y z
N MET A 1 -20.52 -31.03 4.84
CA MET A 1 -20.98 -29.64 4.94
C MET A 1 -22.33 -29.54 4.27
N THR A 2 -23.34 -29.05 4.99
CA THR A 2 -24.62 -28.72 4.37
C THR A 2 -24.48 -27.42 3.58
N PHE A 3 -25.33 -27.19 2.58
CA PHE A 3 -25.35 -25.95 1.78
C PHE A 3 -25.41 -24.69 2.66
N PHE A 4 -26.10 -24.77 3.81
CA PHE A 4 -26.22 -23.67 4.77
C PHE A 4 -24.90 -23.38 5.51
N ASP A 5 -24.10 -24.39 5.83
CA ASP A 5 -22.78 -24.20 6.46
C ASP A 5 -21.82 -23.44 5.52
N SER A 6 -21.90 -23.72 4.22
CA SER A 6 -21.12 -23.01 3.20
C SER A 6 -21.59 -21.57 2.99
N ALA A 7 -22.90 -21.30 3.09
CA ALA A 7 -23.46 -19.95 2.96
C ALA A 7 -23.06 -19.02 4.12
N LEU A 8 -22.79 -19.58 5.30
CA LEU A 8 -22.37 -18.80 6.49
C LEU A 8 -20.85 -18.64 6.60
N ALA A 9 -20.07 -19.37 5.81
CA ALA A 9 -18.60 -19.35 5.87
C ALA A 9 -17.98 -17.93 5.84
N PRO A 10 -18.46 -16.98 5.01
CA PRO A 10 -17.99 -15.59 5.00
C PRO A 10 -18.16 -14.84 6.34
N PHE A 11 -19.19 -15.20 7.13
CA PHE A 11 -19.54 -14.53 8.38
C PHE A 11 -18.82 -15.14 9.59
N THR A 12 -18.01 -16.17 9.39
CA THR A 12 -17.08 -16.66 10.42
C THR A 12 -15.87 -15.74 10.53
N MET A 13 -15.17 -15.74 11.67
CA MET A 13 -13.92 -14.96 11.79
C MET A 13 -12.87 -15.34 10.74
N LYS A 14 -12.81 -16.62 10.35
CA LYS A 14 -11.89 -17.10 9.30
C LYS A 14 -12.31 -16.58 7.92
N GLY A 15 -13.60 -16.62 7.61
CA GLY A 15 -14.14 -16.05 6.37
C GLY A 15 -13.92 -14.55 6.29
N PHE A 16 -14.16 -13.83 7.39
CA PHE A 16 -13.90 -12.39 7.49
C PHE A 16 -12.41 -12.06 7.28
N TYR A 17 -11.49 -12.84 7.87
CA TYR A 17 -10.05 -12.71 7.65
C TYR A 17 -9.68 -12.89 6.17
N LEU A 18 -10.18 -13.97 5.54
CA LEU A 18 -9.93 -14.27 4.14
C LEU A 18 -10.49 -13.18 3.20
N LEU A 19 -11.70 -12.69 3.47
CA LEU A 19 -12.30 -11.60 2.71
C LEU A 19 -11.53 -10.29 2.86
N THR A 20 -11.03 -9.99 4.06
CA THR A 20 -10.21 -8.80 4.31
C THR A 20 -8.90 -8.89 3.53
N TRP A 21 -8.26 -10.06 3.55
CA TRP A 21 -7.04 -10.31 2.78
C TRP A 21 -7.29 -10.20 1.27
N GLY A 22 -8.32 -10.88 0.76
CA GLY A 22 -8.68 -10.85 -0.65
C GLY A 22 -9.06 -9.43 -1.12
N THR A 23 -9.72 -8.65 -0.27
CA THR A 23 -10.05 -7.24 -0.54
C THR A 23 -8.80 -6.38 -0.62
N SER A 24 -7.85 -6.53 0.31
CA SER A 24 -6.57 -5.82 0.28
C SER A 24 -5.78 -6.18 -0.99
N LEU A 25 -5.63 -7.47 -1.30
CA LEU A 25 -4.94 -7.93 -2.50
C LEU A 25 -5.60 -7.41 -3.78
N GLY A 26 -6.93 -7.54 -3.88
CA GLY A 26 -7.70 -7.06 -5.02
C GLY A 26 -7.54 -5.55 -5.23
N ALA A 27 -7.52 -4.76 -4.15
CA ALA A 27 -7.27 -3.32 -4.22
C ALA A 27 -5.85 -2.98 -4.71
N ASN A 28 -4.81 -3.72 -4.30
CA ASN A 28 -3.44 -3.54 -4.82
C ASN A 28 -3.38 -3.81 -6.33
N VAL A 29 -3.97 -4.92 -6.78
CA VAL A 29 -4.01 -5.30 -8.21
C VAL A 29 -4.79 -4.27 -9.02
N TRP A 30 -5.98 -3.88 -8.55
CA TRP A 30 -6.80 -2.89 -9.24
C TRP A 30 -6.11 -1.52 -9.30
N ASN A 31 -5.49 -1.07 -8.21
CA ASN A 31 -4.73 0.18 -8.17
C ASN A 31 -3.63 0.19 -9.24
N SER A 32 -2.87 -0.91 -9.37
CA SER A 32 -1.82 -1.04 -10.38
C SER A 32 -2.35 -0.92 -11.82
N VAL A 33 -3.44 -1.61 -12.14
CA VAL A 33 -4.07 -1.56 -13.47
C VAL A 33 -4.66 -0.18 -13.75
N ALA A 34 -5.39 0.39 -12.79
CA ALA A 34 -6.02 1.70 -12.92
C ALA A 34 -4.97 2.81 -13.05
N LEU A 35 -3.87 2.74 -12.30
CA LEU A 35 -2.75 3.67 -12.36
C LEU A 35 -2.10 3.67 -13.74
N LEU A 36 -1.74 2.48 -14.26
CA LEU A 36 -1.13 2.33 -15.57
C LEU A 36 -2.04 2.87 -16.68
N ARG A 37 -3.33 2.54 -16.63
CA ARG A 37 -4.30 3.03 -17.62
C ARG A 37 -4.45 4.54 -17.54
N SER A 38 -4.55 5.10 -16.34
CA SER A 38 -4.70 6.54 -16.12
C SER A 38 -3.48 7.32 -16.59
N TYR A 39 -2.28 6.84 -16.28
CA TYR A 39 -1.02 7.46 -16.71
C TYR A 39 -0.89 7.53 -18.24
N LYS A 40 -1.29 6.47 -18.94
CA LYS A 40 -1.24 6.41 -20.42
C LYS A 40 -2.34 7.22 -21.11
N THR A 41 -3.41 7.56 -20.40
CA THR A 41 -4.61 8.17 -21.01
C THR A 41 -4.72 9.66 -20.72
N LEU A 42 -4.29 10.11 -19.53
CA LEU A 42 -4.49 11.48 -19.08
C LEU A 42 -3.24 12.34 -19.31
N PRO A 43 -3.41 13.63 -19.65
CA PRO A 43 -2.31 14.60 -19.58
C PRO A 43 -1.68 14.61 -18.18
N ARG A 44 -0.35 14.72 -18.10
CA ARG A 44 0.42 14.52 -16.87
C ARG A 44 -0.05 15.36 -15.67
N GLN A 45 -0.41 16.62 -15.87
CA GLN A 45 -0.90 17.49 -14.78
C GLN A 45 -2.31 17.09 -14.30
N ILE A 46 -3.16 16.58 -15.21
CA ILE A 46 -4.48 16.04 -14.86
C ILE A 46 -4.31 14.73 -14.10
N PHE A 47 -3.43 13.84 -14.60
CA PHE A 47 -3.04 12.62 -13.89
C PHE A 47 -2.53 12.90 -12.48
N GLY A 48 -1.60 13.86 -12.33
CA GLY A 48 -1.07 14.25 -11.02
C GLY A 48 -2.16 14.75 -10.08
N THR A 49 -3.08 15.57 -10.57
CA THR A 49 -4.22 16.07 -9.78
C THR A 49 -5.16 14.94 -9.35
N LEU A 50 -5.42 13.97 -10.23
CA LEU A 50 -6.21 12.79 -9.91
C LEU A 50 -5.51 11.93 -8.84
N GLN A 51 -4.20 11.67 -8.99
CA GLN A 51 -3.41 10.90 -8.04
C GLN A 51 -3.37 11.56 -6.66
N ALA A 52 -3.23 12.89 -6.58
CA ALA A 52 -3.30 13.62 -5.32
C ALA A 52 -4.59 13.38 -4.52
N ARG A 53 -5.67 12.92 -5.17
CA ARG A 53 -6.94 12.54 -4.52
C ARG A 53 -7.03 11.04 -4.25
N LEU A 54 -6.56 10.20 -5.17
CA LEU A 54 -6.67 8.75 -5.07
C LEU A 54 -5.62 8.13 -4.13
N THR A 55 -4.38 8.60 -4.18
CA THR A 55 -3.27 8.07 -3.38
C THR A 55 -3.55 8.03 -1.87
N PRO A 56 -4.01 9.12 -1.21
CA PRO A 56 -4.32 9.06 0.22
C PRO A 56 -5.52 8.16 0.55
N LEU A 57 -6.49 8.01 -0.36
CA LEU A 57 -7.62 7.09 -0.19
C LEU A 57 -7.17 5.62 -0.28
N TYR A 58 -6.30 5.33 -1.24
CA TYR A 58 -5.73 4.00 -1.42
C TYR A 58 -4.89 3.58 -0.20
N PHE A 59 -3.94 4.41 0.23
CA PHE A 59 -3.08 4.05 1.36
C PHE A 59 -3.82 4.02 2.70
N SER A 60 -4.86 4.85 2.89
CA SER A 60 -5.71 4.76 4.08
C SER A 60 -6.51 3.46 4.10
N PHE A 61 -7.07 3.07 2.95
CA PHE A 61 -7.80 1.82 2.80
C PHE A 61 -6.90 0.59 3.00
N GLN A 62 -5.69 0.61 2.44
CA GLN A 62 -4.70 -0.44 2.69
C GLN A 62 -4.31 -0.49 4.17
N THR A 63 -3.98 0.65 4.78
CA THR A 63 -3.68 0.73 6.21
C THR A 63 -4.80 0.14 7.07
N LEU A 64 -6.06 0.49 6.77
CA LEU A 64 -7.23 -0.05 7.47
C LEU A 64 -7.33 -1.56 7.31
N THR A 65 -7.32 -2.07 6.08
CA THR A 65 -7.46 -3.51 5.81
C THR A 65 -6.31 -4.32 6.40
N THR A 66 -5.06 -3.84 6.31
CA THR A 66 -3.91 -4.51 6.94
C THR A 66 -3.93 -4.43 8.46
N SER A 67 -4.47 -3.35 9.05
CA SER A 67 -4.69 -3.26 10.50
C SER A 67 -5.74 -4.27 10.95
N THR A 68 -6.86 -4.37 10.21
CA THR A 68 -7.90 -5.37 10.46
C THR A 68 -7.34 -6.79 10.36
N LEU A 69 -6.51 -7.08 9.35
CA LEU A 69 -5.80 -8.35 9.23
C LEU A 69 -4.91 -8.62 10.44
N LEU A 70 -4.12 -7.64 10.89
CA LEU A 70 -3.24 -7.83 12.04
C LEU A 70 -4.04 -8.15 13.30
N LEU A 71 -5.10 -7.39 13.57
CA LEU A 71 -5.95 -7.60 14.75
C LEU A 71 -6.61 -8.98 14.74
N THR A 72 -7.12 -9.40 13.59
CA THR A 72 -7.76 -10.72 13.44
C THR A 72 -6.75 -11.86 13.46
N HIS A 73 -5.55 -11.68 12.92
CA HIS A 73 -4.44 -12.63 13.04
C HIS A 73 -4.03 -12.84 14.49
N LEU A 74 -3.85 -11.76 15.23
CA LEU A 74 -3.49 -11.81 16.65
C LEU A 74 -4.61 -12.38 17.52
N TRP A 75 -5.87 -12.26 17.10
CA TRP A 75 -7.00 -12.93 17.75
C TRP A 75 -6.90 -14.45 17.64
N PHE A 76 -6.49 -14.98 16.48
CA PHE A 76 -6.27 -16.42 16.31
C PHE A 76 -4.99 -16.91 16.98
N HIS A 77 -3.98 -16.05 17.10
CA HIS A 77 -2.65 -16.39 17.57
C HIS A 77 -2.20 -15.51 18.75
N PRO A 78 -2.92 -15.54 19.90
CA PRO A 78 -2.62 -14.67 21.04
C PRO A 78 -1.21 -14.88 21.63
N GLY A 79 -0.62 -16.07 21.42
CA GLY A 79 0.75 -16.40 21.83
C GLY A 79 1.84 -15.54 21.17
N LEU A 80 1.52 -14.80 20.10
CA LEU A 80 2.43 -13.84 19.48
C LEU A 80 2.56 -12.54 20.29
N ILE A 81 1.57 -12.17 21.11
CA ILE A 81 1.63 -10.95 21.93
C ILE A 81 2.20 -11.26 23.31
N SER A 82 1.51 -12.14 24.03
CA SER A 82 1.89 -12.53 25.37
C SER A 82 1.26 -13.88 25.70
N SER A 83 2.08 -14.79 26.23
CA SER A 83 1.60 -16.04 26.80
C SER A 83 2.30 -16.23 28.14
N PRO A 84 1.58 -16.64 29.20
CA PRO A 84 2.19 -16.95 30.50
C PRO A 84 3.18 -18.12 30.44
N ARG A 85 3.14 -18.91 29.37
CA ARG A 85 3.89 -20.17 29.24
C ARG A 85 4.92 -20.16 28.11
N VAL A 86 4.78 -19.25 27.14
CA VAL A 86 5.60 -19.23 25.93
C VAL A 86 5.94 -17.77 25.59
N PRO A 87 7.22 -17.40 25.42
CA PRO A 87 7.58 -16.07 24.96
C PRO A 87 7.08 -15.81 23.52
N PRO A 88 6.90 -14.55 23.12
CA PRO A 88 6.56 -14.19 21.74
C PRO A 88 7.53 -14.83 20.74
N HIS A 89 6.99 -15.49 19.71
CA HIS A 89 7.74 -16.36 18.79
C HIS A 89 7.48 -15.97 17.32
N TRP A 90 7.60 -14.67 17.03
CA TRP A 90 7.35 -14.10 15.69
C TRP A 90 8.23 -14.67 14.57
N THR A 91 9.43 -15.16 14.90
CA THR A 91 10.44 -15.60 13.93
C THR A 91 10.68 -17.12 13.95
N SER A 92 9.99 -17.86 14.82
CA SER A 92 10.24 -19.29 15.03
C SER A 92 9.02 -20.17 14.73
N CYS A 93 7.90 -19.59 14.33
CA CYS A 93 6.73 -20.33 13.88
C CYS A 93 6.12 -19.71 12.62
N GLU A 94 5.26 -20.49 11.96
CA GLU A 94 4.61 -20.09 10.71
C GLU A 94 3.67 -18.89 10.91
N GLU A 95 2.88 -18.92 11.99
CA GLU A 95 1.94 -17.86 12.35
C GLU A 95 2.68 -16.54 12.64
N GLY A 96 3.89 -16.62 13.20
CA GLY A 96 4.77 -15.49 13.42
C GLY A 96 5.21 -14.88 12.08
N HIS A 97 5.66 -15.70 11.14
CA HIS A 97 6.05 -15.25 9.80
C HIS A 97 4.87 -14.61 9.04
N GLN A 98 3.68 -15.20 9.12
CA GLN A 98 2.45 -14.61 8.59
C GLN A 98 2.18 -13.22 9.20
N GLY A 99 2.32 -13.11 10.53
CA GLY A 99 2.23 -11.84 11.24
C GLY A 99 3.25 -10.81 10.75
N LEU A 100 4.49 -11.21 10.48
CA LEU A 100 5.54 -10.33 9.95
C LEU A 100 5.22 -9.81 8.54
N PHE A 101 4.61 -10.62 7.68
CA PHE A 101 4.11 -10.14 6.38
C PHE A 101 3.04 -9.06 6.56
N ILE A 102 2.08 -9.27 7.46
CA ILE A 102 1.03 -8.27 7.74
C ILE A 102 1.65 -6.96 8.26
N VAL A 103 2.58 -7.05 9.23
CA VAL A 103 3.28 -5.89 9.81
C VAL A 103 4.11 -5.16 8.76
N GLY A 104 4.81 -5.89 7.88
CA GLY A 104 5.57 -5.32 6.78
C GLY A 104 4.68 -4.51 5.83
N SER A 105 3.52 -5.06 5.47
CA SER A 105 2.54 -4.38 4.62
C SER A 105 1.94 -3.15 5.31
N LEU A 106 1.50 -3.30 6.56
CA LEU A 106 0.91 -2.21 7.34
C LEU A 106 1.89 -1.05 7.50
N THR A 107 3.14 -1.34 7.87
CA THR A 107 4.16 -0.32 8.11
C THR A 107 4.46 0.46 6.83
N ALA A 108 4.65 -0.24 5.71
CA ALA A 108 4.92 0.39 4.43
C ALA A 108 3.76 1.27 3.95
N ASN A 109 2.52 0.77 4.05
CA ASN A 109 1.31 1.55 3.73
C ASN A 109 1.16 2.78 4.62
N LEU A 110 1.39 2.64 5.93
CA LEU A 110 1.29 3.74 6.87
C LEU A 110 2.32 4.84 6.55
N ILE A 111 3.60 4.47 6.36
CA ILE A 111 4.65 5.43 5.97
C ILE A 111 4.28 6.17 4.68
N ASN A 112 3.75 5.44 3.69
CA ASN A 112 3.28 6.05 2.45
C ASN A 112 2.09 6.99 2.67
N TRP A 113 1.13 6.60 3.50
CA TRP A 113 -0.06 7.39 3.76
C TRP A 113 0.25 8.71 4.44
N ILE A 114 1.04 8.68 5.51
CA ILE A 114 1.20 9.82 6.42
C ILE A 114 2.45 10.66 6.14
N ILE A 115 3.48 10.10 5.49
CA ILE A 115 4.78 10.78 5.30
C ILE A 115 5.10 10.93 3.81
N VAL A 116 5.39 9.82 3.12
CA VAL A 116 6.03 9.86 1.80
C VAL A 116 5.04 10.30 0.71
N GLY A 117 3.78 9.83 0.75
CA GLY A 117 2.75 10.20 -0.21
C GLY A 117 2.43 11.71 -0.19
N PRO A 118 2.14 12.32 0.98
CA PRO A 118 1.94 13.76 1.10
C PRO A 118 3.14 14.59 0.60
N TRP A 119 4.36 14.19 0.94
CA TRP A 119 5.57 14.87 0.47
C TRP A 119 5.75 14.76 -1.04
N THR A 120 5.53 13.58 -1.61
CA THR A 120 5.59 13.34 -3.06
C THR A 120 4.57 14.21 -3.79
N THR A 121 3.34 14.28 -3.27
CA THR A 121 2.25 15.09 -3.84
C THR A 121 2.57 16.58 -3.78
N SER A 122 3.14 17.06 -2.67
CA SER A 122 3.57 18.45 -2.52
C SER A 122 4.64 18.83 -3.56
N VAL A 123 5.69 18.01 -3.71
CA VAL A 123 6.76 18.25 -4.69
C VAL A 123 6.25 18.12 -6.13
N MET A 124 5.29 17.25 -6.39
CA MET A 124 4.62 17.16 -7.70
C MET A 124 3.92 18.48 -8.06
N PHE A 125 3.18 19.09 -7.13
CA PHE A 125 2.54 20.39 -7.37
C PHE A 125 3.54 21.55 -7.47
N GLU A 126 4.64 21.50 -6.71
CA GLU A 126 5.78 22.42 -6.87
C GLU A 126 6.32 22.37 -8.30
N ARG A 127 6.56 21.16 -8.82
CA ARG A 127 7.01 20.95 -10.20
C ARG A 127 5.99 21.48 -11.22
N HIS A 128 4.70 21.17 -11.07
CA HIS A 128 3.66 21.69 -11.96
C HIS A 128 3.57 23.22 -11.95
N ARG A 129 3.78 23.86 -10.80
CA ARG A 129 3.84 25.32 -10.71
C ARG A 129 5.04 25.86 -11.47
N LEU A 130 6.20 25.25 -11.31
CA LEU A 130 7.42 25.71 -11.97
C LEU A 130 7.33 25.58 -13.50
N GLU A 131 6.73 24.50 -14.00
CA GLU A 131 6.47 24.31 -15.44
C GLU A 131 5.65 25.46 -16.03
N ARG A 132 4.62 25.92 -15.29
CA ARG A 132 3.80 27.06 -15.72
C ARG A 132 4.54 28.40 -15.66
N LEU A 133 5.40 28.59 -14.66
CA LEU A 133 6.16 29.83 -14.51
C LEU A 133 7.25 29.96 -15.57
N GLU A 134 7.91 28.86 -15.91
CA GLU A 134 9.01 28.85 -16.89
C GLU A 134 8.51 28.65 -18.33
N GLY A 135 7.26 28.23 -18.52
CA GLY A 135 6.74 27.84 -19.84
C GLY A 135 7.49 26.65 -20.44
N LYS A 136 8.13 25.83 -19.59
CA LYS A 136 8.95 24.67 -19.96
C LYS A 136 8.41 23.42 -19.29
N GLU A 137 8.39 22.32 -20.03
CA GLU A 137 8.13 21.01 -19.45
C GLU A 137 9.30 20.54 -18.58
N TYR A 138 9.03 19.57 -17.71
CA TYR A 138 10.02 19.04 -16.78
C TYR A 138 11.22 18.38 -17.46
N ASP A 139 11.05 17.90 -18.68
CA ASP A 139 12.04 17.20 -19.50
C ASP A 139 12.54 18.04 -20.69
N ALA A 140 12.33 19.37 -20.65
CA ALA A 140 12.91 20.29 -21.62
C ALA A 140 14.43 20.09 -21.71
N GLU A 141 15.01 20.22 -22.91
CA GLU A 141 16.44 19.97 -23.18
C GLU A 141 17.39 20.84 -22.33
N ASN A 142 16.93 22.02 -21.92
CA ASN A 142 17.67 22.98 -21.10
C ASN A 142 16.89 23.39 -19.84
N PRO A 143 16.68 22.46 -18.88
CA PRO A 143 15.90 22.74 -17.69
C PRO A 143 16.65 23.73 -16.80
N SER A 144 15.93 24.61 -16.11
CA SER A 144 16.54 25.50 -15.13
C SER A 144 17.17 24.69 -13.97
N GLU A 145 18.05 25.30 -13.20
CA GLU A 145 18.60 24.66 -12.00
C GLU A 145 17.48 24.32 -10.99
N ALA A 146 16.46 25.18 -10.90
CA ALA A 146 15.28 24.94 -10.08
C ALA A 146 14.48 23.73 -10.59
N MET A 147 14.27 23.60 -11.90
CA MET A 147 13.58 22.47 -12.52
C MET A 147 14.33 21.16 -12.29
N THR A 148 15.66 21.17 -12.47
CA THR A 148 16.52 20.01 -12.21
C THR A 148 16.41 19.54 -10.75
N ARG A 149 16.43 20.49 -9.81
CA ARG A 149 16.32 20.21 -8.37
C ARG A 149 14.95 19.64 -7.99
N VAL A 150 13.85 20.22 -8.48
CA VAL A 150 12.50 19.70 -8.16
C VAL A 150 12.25 18.34 -8.82
N ASN A 151 12.78 18.10 -10.03
CA ASN A 151 12.73 16.80 -10.69
C ASN A 151 13.44 15.72 -9.89
N LYS A 152 14.65 16.00 -9.40
CA LYS A 152 15.39 15.06 -8.56
C LYS A 152 14.62 14.74 -7.28
N ARG A 153 14.09 15.76 -6.59
CA ARG A 153 13.28 15.57 -5.38
C ARG A 153 12.04 14.72 -5.66
N PHE A 154 11.31 15.03 -6.74
CA PHE A 154 10.14 14.26 -7.15
C PHE A 154 10.51 12.80 -7.43
N SER A 155 11.55 12.57 -8.25
CA SER A 155 11.97 11.22 -8.62
C SER A 155 12.39 10.39 -7.40
N THR A 156 13.11 10.98 -6.45
CA THR A 156 13.51 10.30 -5.22
C THR A 156 12.30 9.93 -4.36
N LEU A 157 11.41 10.89 -4.07
CA LEU A 157 10.24 10.65 -3.22
C LEU A 157 9.26 9.67 -3.88
N HIS A 158 9.00 9.83 -5.18
CA HIS A 158 8.15 8.91 -5.94
C HIS A 158 8.74 7.50 -5.93
N GLY A 159 10.04 7.35 -6.18
CA GLY A 159 10.71 6.05 -6.13
C GLY A 159 10.63 5.37 -4.76
N ILE A 160 10.83 6.12 -3.68
CA ILE A 160 10.63 5.60 -2.31
C ILE A 160 9.18 5.17 -2.10
N SER A 161 8.22 5.98 -2.54
CA SER A 161 6.80 5.67 -2.40
C SER A 161 6.42 4.38 -3.14
N SER A 162 6.90 4.22 -4.38
CA SER A 162 6.71 3.01 -5.18
C SER A 162 7.37 1.78 -4.57
N ALA A 163 8.57 1.91 -3.99
CA ALA A 163 9.25 0.80 -3.33
C ALA A 163 8.51 0.32 -2.08
N LEU A 164 7.97 1.26 -1.29
CA LEU A 164 7.12 0.95 -0.14
C LEU A 164 5.81 0.25 -0.57
N ASP A 165 5.13 0.75 -1.61
CA ASP A 165 3.89 0.16 -2.14
C ASP A 165 4.13 -1.25 -2.71
N PHE A 166 5.24 -1.43 -3.44
CA PHE A 166 5.66 -2.75 -3.91
C PHE A 166 5.94 -3.71 -2.76
N THR A 167 6.67 -3.26 -1.73
CA THR A 167 6.94 -4.06 -0.53
C THR A 167 5.63 -4.47 0.16
N ALA A 168 4.71 -3.52 0.30
CA ALA A 168 3.41 -3.77 0.91
C ALA A 168 2.60 -4.81 0.13
N THR A 169 2.59 -4.71 -1.19
CA THR A 169 1.94 -5.67 -2.09
C THR A 169 2.61 -7.05 -2.00
N ALA A 170 3.94 -7.12 -2.05
CA ALA A 170 4.70 -8.36 -1.96
C ALA A 170 4.43 -9.09 -0.64
N CYS A 171 4.31 -8.36 0.47
CA CYS A 171 3.93 -8.92 1.75
C CYS A 171 2.52 -9.53 1.74
N ILE A 172 1.54 -8.87 1.14
CA ILE A 172 0.15 -9.38 1.07
C ILE A 172 0.04 -10.59 0.15
N VAL A 173 0.78 -10.59 -0.96
CA VAL A 173 0.92 -11.77 -1.84
C VAL A 173 1.59 -12.92 -1.09
N GLY A 174 2.69 -12.65 -0.39
CA GLY A 174 3.42 -13.63 0.42
C GLY A 174 2.55 -14.27 1.49
N LEU A 175 1.74 -13.47 2.20
CA LEU A 175 0.75 -13.95 3.16
C LEU A 175 -0.24 -14.94 2.53
N GLY A 176 -0.66 -14.71 1.27
CA GLY A 176 -1.56 -15.60 0.53
C GLY A 176 -1.02 -17.02 0.31
N LEU A 177 0.31 -17.18 0.25
CA LEU A 177 0.94 -18.49 0.12
C LEU A 177 0.73 -19.38 1.36
N PHE A 178 0.50 -18.76 2.52
CA PHE A 178 0.25 -19.46 3.78
C PHE A 178 -1.25 -19.59 4.10
N ILE A 179 -2.08 -18.67 3.63
CA ILE A 179 -3.54 -18.75 3.80
C ILE A 179 -4.15 -19.89 2.96
N SER A 180 -3.44 -20.37 1.94
CA SER A 180 -3.90 -21.41 1.01
C SER A 180 -3.45 -22.84 1.36
N MET A 181 -2.74 -23.04 2.46
CA MET A 181 -2.33 -24.34 3.00
C MET A 181 -2.95 -24.59 4.38
#